data_AF-A0A2E8QNA6-F1
#
_entry.id   AF-A0A2E8QNA6-F1
#
_cell.length_a   1.000
_cell.length_b   1.000
_cell.length_c   1.000
_cell.angle_alpha   90.00
_cell.angle_beta   90.00
_cell.angle_gamma   90.00
#
_symmetry.space_group_name_H-M   'P 1'
#
loop_
_entity.id
_entity.type
_entity.pdbx_description
1 polymer ?
#
loop_
_entity_poly.entity_id
_entity_poly.type
_entity_poly.pdbx_seq_one_letter_code
_entity_poly.pdbx_strand_id
1 'polypeptide(L)'
;MRRPLVAGNWKMNGSREMTETLVSGIGSGLPESDAVDVVVCPPFVYLDLCSAVAGGTPIAMGAQDLDIHEPGAFTGAIAADMLVDIGCE
;
A
#
# COMPACT_ATOMS: atom_id res chain seq x y z
N MET A 1 24.52 -5.72 -5.51
CA MET A 1 23.68 -6.76 -4.90
C MET A 1 22.23 -6.30 -4.97
N ARG A 2 21.24 -7.21 -5.00
CA ARG A 2 19.81 -6.83 -4.97
C ARG A 2 19.38 -6.58 -3.53
N ARG A 3 18.59 -5.53 -3.29
CA ARG A 3 17.91 -5.31 -2.01
C ARG A 3 16.73 -6.30 -1.90
N PRO A 4 16.56 -7.02 -0.78
CA PRO A 4 15.37 -7.81 -0.53
C PRO A 4 14.13 -6.93 -0.40
N LEU A 5 12.98 -7.47 -0.80
CA LEU A 5 11.66 -6.85 -0.67
C LEU A 5 10.72 -7.80 0.08
N VAL A 6 9.99 -7.28 1.05
CA VAL A 6 8.89 -7.97 1.74
C VAL A 6 7.59 -7.22 1.44
N ALA A 7 6.68 -7.89 0.71
CA ALA A 7 5.38 -7.33 0.34
C ALA A 7 4.24 -8.05 1.06
N GLY A 8 3.45 -7.30 1.82
CA GLY A 8 2.27 -7.78 2.53
C GLY A 8 1.00 -7.63 1.71
N ASN A 9 0.60 -8.68 0.96
CA ASN A 9 -0.69 -8.72 0.27
C ASN A 9 -1.82 -9.13 1.23
N TRP A 10 -2.70 -8.19 1.59
CA TRP A 10 -3.77 -8.43 2.55
C TRP A 10 -4.94 -9.21 1.95
N LYS A 11 -5.01 -9.34 0.63
CA LYS A 11 -6.16 -9.91 -0.10
C LYS A 11 -7.43 -9.18 0.34
N MET A 12 -8.57 -9.88 0.40
CA MET A 12 -9.85 -9.34 0.84
C MET A 12 -9.99 -9.32 2.38
N ASN A 13 -9.03 -8.70 3.09
CA ASN A 13 -9.06 -8.57 4.56
C ASN A 13 -8.77 -7.11 4.97
N GLY A 14 -9.53 -6.60 5.93
CA GLY A 14 -9.29 -5.29 6.51
C GLY A 14 -10.52 -4.65 7.15
N SER A 15 -10.25 -3.74 8.08
CA SER A 15 -11.16 -2.74 8.64
C SER A 15 -10.36 -1.45 8.85
N ARG A 16 -11.02 -0.32 9.13
CA ARG A 16 -10.29 0.92 9.47
C ARG A 16 -9.38 0.73 10.68
N GLU A 17 -9.91 0.14 11.76
CA GLU A 17 -9.16 -0.16 12.99
C GLU A 17 -7.98 -1.11 12.74
N MET A 18 -8.19 -2.18 11.96
CA MET A 18 -7.10 -3.10 11.60
C MET A 18 -6.02 -2.38 10.79
N THR A 19 -6.41 -1.52 9.85
CA THR A 19 -5.47 -0.77 9.00
C THR A 19 -4.60 0.13 9.86
N GLU A 20 -5.20 0.93 10.74
CA GLU A 20 -4.48 1.82 11.66
C GLU A 20 -3.53 1.04 12.58
N THR A 21 -4.04 -0.03 13.20
CA THR A 21 -3.29 -0.85 14.16
C THR A 21 -2.10 -1.55 13.49
N LEU A 22 -2.34 -2.18 12.34
CA LEU A 22 -1.33 -2.98 11.65
C LEU A 22 -0.23 -2.10 11.06
N VAL A 23 -0.59 -1.01 10.38
CA VAL A 23 0.39 -0.13 9.73
C VAL A 23 1.25 0.59 10.76
N SER A 24 0.64 1.11 11.83
CA SER A 24 1.39 1.74 12.93
C SER A 24 2.32 0.74 13.63
N GLY A 25 1.84 -0.50 13.82
CA GLY A 25 2.61 -1.59 14.40
C GLY A 25 3.80 -2.02 13.54
N ILE A 26 3.62 -2.10 12.22
CA ILE A 26 4.73 -2.34 11.28
C ILE A 26 5.72 -1.20 11.39
N GLY A 27 5.30 0.07 11.24
CA GLY A 27 6.18 1.23 11.26
C GLY A 27 7.01 1.34 12.54
N SER A 28 6.42 1.05 13.69
CA SER A 28 7.11 1.05 14.98
C SER A 28 8.07 -0.13 15.17
N GLY A 29 7.84 -1.23 14.45
CA GLY A 29 8.65 -2.45 14.52
C GLY A 29 9.76 -2.53 13.46
N LEU A 30 9.83 -1.57 12.52
CA LEU A 30 10.87 -1.55 11.51
C LEU A 30 12.23 -1.19 12.13
N PRO A 31 13.32 -1.83 11.68
CA PRO A 31 14.66 -1.41 12.06
C PRO A 31 15.00 -0.06 11.43
N GLU A 32 15.94 0.69 12.02
CA GLU A 32 16.48 1.93 11.42
C GLU A 32 17.28 1.70 10.12
N SER A 33 17.53 0.43 9.77
CA SER A 33 18.26 0.03 8.58
C SER A 33 17.38 0.05 7.33
N ASP A 34 17.91 0.53 6.21
CA ASP A 34 17.28 0.53 4.90
C ASP A 34 17.63 -0.72 4.06
N ALA A 35 18.09 -1.79 4.72
CA ALA A 35 18.57 -3.00 4.04
C ALA A 35 17.47 -3.83 3.35
N VAL A 36 16.19 -3.62 3.70
CA VAL A 36 15.04 -4.36 3.17
C VAL A 36 13.92 -3.38 2.86
N ASP A 37 13.35 -3.50 1.66
CA ASP A 37 12.18 -2.73 1.25
C ASP A 37 10.91 -3.39 1.80
N VAL A 38 9.96 -2.59 2.29
CA VAL A 38 8.70 -3.07 2.88
C VAL A 38 7.53 -2.41 2.18
N VAL A 39 6.64 -3.23 1.62
CA VAL A 39 5.44 -2.77 0.91
C VAL A 39 4.19 -3.37 1.55
N VAL A 40 3.13 -2.57 1.68
CA VAL A 40 1.81 -3.05 2.09
C VAL A 40 0.78 -2.87 0.97
N CYS A 41 0.01 -3.92 0.69
CA CYS A 41 -1.02 -3.94 -0.35
C CYS A 41 -2.41 -4.20 0.27
N PRO A 42 -3.10 -3.18 0.81
CA PRO A 42 -4.45 -3.31 1.36
C PRO A 42 -5.53 -3.42 0.26
N PRO A 43 -6.77 -3.85 0.58
CA PRO A 43 -7.92 -3.63 -0.30
C PRO A 43 -8.07 -2.16 -0.68
N PHE A 44 -8.52 -1.86 -1.91
CA PHE A 44 -8.66 -0.48 -2.42
C PHE A 44 -9.42 0.47 -1.47
N VAL A 45 -10.44 -0.03 -0.78
CA VAL A 45 -11.28 0.75 0.16
C VAL A 45 -10.53 1.25 1.40
N TYR A 46 -9.31 0.75 1.65
CA TYR A 46 -8.44 1.14 2.77
C TYR A 46 -7.10 1.72 2.32
N LEU A 47 -6.88 1.88 1.02
CA LEU A 47 -5.56 2.24 0.46
C LEU A 47 -5.15 3.66 0.89
N ASP A 48 -6.05 4.64 0.77
CA ASP A 48 -5.84 6.02 1.21
C ASP A 48 -5.58 6.13 2.73
N LEU A 49 -6.36 5.41 3.54
CA LEU A 49 -6.14 5.35 5.00
C LEU A 49 -4.77 4.74 5.33
N CYS A 50 -4.40 3.66 4.64
CA CYS A 50 -3.11 3.00 4.84
C CYS A 50 -1.95 3.94 4.48
N SER A 51 -2.07 4.67 3.36
CA SER A 51 -1.09 5.69 2.93
C SER A 51 -0.94 6.80 3.98
N ALA A 52 -2.06 7.32 4.49
CA ALA A 52 -2.06 8.36 5.52
C ALA A 52 -1.40 7.90 6.82
N VAL A 53 -1.66 6.66 7.27
CA VAL A 53 -1.07 6.10 8.51
C VAL A 53 0.41 5.75 8.32
N ALA A 54 0.82 5.32 7.13
CA ALA A 54 2.22 5.04 6.80
C ALA A 54 3.07 6.31 6.67
N GLY A 55 2.46 7.49 6.59
CA GLY A 55 3.14 8.78 6.44
C GLY A 55 4.29 8.98 7.43
N GLY A 56 5.48 9.26 6.92
CA GLY A 56 6.69 9.45 7.73
C GLY A 56 7.43 8.16 8.10
N THR A 57 6.95 7.00 7.68
CA THR A 57 7.66 5.71 7.78
C THR A 57 8.28 5.33 6.43
N PRO A 58 9.24 4.39 6.38
CA PRO A 58 9.77 3.86 5.12
C PRO A 58 8.88 2.78 4.48
N ILE A 59 7.63 2.62 4.93
CA ILE A 59 6.68 1.68 4.33
C ILE A 59 6.20 2.25 2.99
N ALA A 60 6.44 1.52 1.91
CA ALA A 60 5.90 1.82 0.60
C ALA A 60 4.48 1.24 0.43
N MET A 61 3.68 1.88 -0.42
CA MET A 61 2.30 1.49 -0.69
C MET A 61 2.22 0.71 -2.01
N GLY A 62 1.46 -0.38 -2.02
CA GLY A 62 1.14 -1.13 -3.22
C GLY A 62 -0.37 -1.34 -3.37
N ALA A 63 -0.81 -1.58 -4.60
CA ALA A 63 -2.18 -2.00 -4.89
C ALA A 63 -2.25 -3.52 -5.09
N GLN A 64 -3.46 -4.08 -5.00
CA GLN A 64 -3.67 -5.52 -5.23
C GLN A 64 -3.95 -5.85 -6.71
N ASP A 65 -4.39 -4.86 -7.49
CA ASP A 65 -4.74 -5.00 -8.90
C ASP A 65 -4.70 -3.62 -9.59
N LEU A 66 -4.65 -3.61 -10.92
CA LEU A 66 -4.86 -2.42 -11.74
C LEU A 66 -5.44 -2.80 -13.10
N ASP A 67 -6.17 -1.88 -13.71
CA ASP A 67 -6.64 -2.01 -15.08
C ASP A 67 -5.66 -1.37 -16.08
N ILE A 68 -5.59 -1.91 -17.29
CA ILE A 68 -4.72 -1.43 -18.36
C ILE A 68 -5.14 -0.06 -18.92
N HIS A 69 -6.42 0.31 -18.76
CA HIS A 69 -6.94 1.54 -19.32
C HIS A 69 -6.56 2.77 -18.48
N GLU A 70 -6.30 3.87 -19.19
CA GLU A 70 -6.31 5.21 -18.61
C GLU A 70 -7.73 5.59 -18.10
N PRO A 71 -7.87 6.64 -17.27
CA PRO A 71 -9.18 7.07 -16.75
C PRO A 71 -10.24 7.25 -17.84
N GLY A 72 -11.39 6.58 -17.67
CA GLY A 72 -12.46 6.56 -18.68
C GLY A 72 -13.74 5.87 -18.21
N ALA A 73 -14.61 5.51 -19.16
CA ALA A 73 -15.94 4.92 -18.89
C ALA A 73 -15.87 3.41 -18.55
N PHE A 74 -15.09 3.04 -17.54
CA PHE A 74 -14.83 1.67 -17.11
C PHE A 74 -15.29 1.47 -15.66
N THR A 75 -16.59 1.26 -15.46
CA THR A 75 -17.18 1.14 -14.11
C THR A 75 -16.51 0.02 -13.31
N GLY A 76 -15.92 0.38 -12.18
CA GLY A 76 -15.28 -0.55 -11.24
C GLY A 76 -13.80 -0.84 -11.51
N ALA A 77 -13.25 -0.35 -12.64
CA ALA A 77 -11.82 -0.43 -12.92
C ALA A 77 -11.04 0.64 -12.15
N ILE A 78 -9.76 0.35 -11.90
CA ILE A 78 -8.81 1.27 -11.24
C ILE A 78 -7.66 1.53 -12.21
N ALA A 79 -7.52 2.78 -12.67
CA ALA A 79 -6.42 3.17 -13.54
C ALA A 79 -5.12 3.32 -12.73
N ALA A 80 -3.98 3.06 -13.36
CA ALA A 80 -2.66 3.21 -12.73
C ALA A 80 -2.44 4.61 -12.13
N ASP A 81 -2.85 5.66 -12.85
CA ASP A 81 -2.72 7.06 -12.39
C ASP A 81 -3.49 7.35 -11.09
N MET A 82 -4.60 6.65 -10.84
CA MET A 82 -5.36 6.78 -9.59
C MET A 82 -4.60 6.18 -8.40
N LEU A 83 -3.80 5.13 -8.64
CA LEU A 83 -2.98 4.50 -7.60
C LEU A 83 -1.76 5.36 -7.29
N VAL A 84 -1.13 5.92 -8.32
CA VAL A 84 0.00 6.84 -8.18
C VAL A 84 -0.41 8.10 -7.41
N ASP A 85 -1.61 8.64 -7.66
CA ASP A 85 -2.16 9.80 -6.93
C ASP A 85 -2.26 9.57 -5.41
N ILE A 86 -2.52 8.34 -4.98
CA ILE A 86 -2.63 7.95 -3.57
C ILE A 86 -1.27 7.47 -2.98
N GLY A 87 -0.21 7.49 -3.80
CA GLY A 87 1.16 7.19 -3.40
C GLY A 87 1.58 5.72 -3.53
N CYS A 88 0.89 4.92 -4.35
CA CYS A 88 1.41 3.59 -4.71
C CYS A 88 2.64 3.67 -5.61
N GLU A 89 3.59 2.76 -5.37
CA GLU A 89 4.85 2.60 -6.11
C GLU A 89 4.94 1.29 -6.90
#